data_AF-A0A2N6DVE5-F1
#
_entry.id   AF-A0A2N6DVE5-F1
#
_cell.length_a   1.000
_cell.length_b   1.000
_cell.length_c   1.000
_cell.angle_alpha   90.00
_cell.angle_beta   90.00
_cell.angle_gamma   90.00
#
_symmetry.space_group_name_H-M   'P 1'
#
loop_
_entity.id
_entity.type
_entity.pdbx_description
1 polymer ?
#
loop_
_entity_poly.entity_id
_entity_poly.type
_entity_poly.pdbx_seq_one_letter_code
_entity_poly.pdbx_strand_id
1 'polypeptide(L)'
;MTLVKILPYVLPPILGAVIGYVTNYIAIRMLFRPLNPWHVLGLRVPLTPGIIPSKRGELAKSMGGVVGSHLLTSKDVGFALEKEGFRRELQQAVNDKLGNFLDRELGPLA
;
A
#
# COMPACT_ATOMS: atom_id res chain seq x y z
N MET A 1 56.96 -1.70 -7.12
CA MET A 1 56.80 -3.04 -7.75
C MET A 1 55.91 -4.01 -6.94
N THR A 2 55.38 -3.59 -5.78
CA THR A 2 54.46 -4.37 -4.93
C THR A 2 52.99 -4.05 -5.21
N LEU A 3 52.64 -2.79 -5.46
CA LEU A 3 51.24 -2.36 -5.70
C LEU A 3 50.61 -3.02 -6.94
N VAL A 4 51.38 -3.11 -8.04
CA VAL A 4 50.94 -3.76 -9.30
C VAL A 4 50.73 -5.27 -9.12
N LYS A 5 51.43 -5.91 -8.17
CA LYS A 5 51.27 -7.34 -7.87
C LYS A 5 50.02 -7.64 -7.02
N ILE A 6 49.54 -6.68 -6.23
CA ILE A 6 48.37 -6.84 -5.35
C ILE A 6 47.06 -6.51 -6.09
N LEU A 7 47.13 -5.62 -7.08
CA LEU A 7 46.02 -5.21 -7.92
C LEU A 7 45.18 -6.37 -8.50
N PRO A 8 45.74 -7.45 -9.08
CA PRO A 8 44.95 -8.56 -9.63
C PRO A 8 44.19 -9.38 -8.57
N TYR A 9 44.56 -9.31 -7.29
CA TYR A 9 43.86 -10.02 -6.22
C TYR A 9 42.69 -9.21 -5.63
N VAL A 10 42.79 -7.88 -5.67
CA VAL A 10 41.79 -6.97 -5.07
C VAL A 10 40.77 -6.48 -6.10
N LEU A 11 41.17 -6.36 -7.36
CA LEU A 11 40.30 -5.85 -8.43
C LEU A 11 39.07 -6.75 -8.70
N PRO A 12 39.17 -8.09 -8.79
CA PRO A 12 38.01 -8.94 -9.06
C PRO A 12 36.94 -8.91 -7.95
N PRO A 13 37.28 -8.98 -6.65
CA PRO A 13 36.30 -8.83 -5.58
C PRO A 13 35.59 -7.48 -5.59
N ILE A 14 36.31 -6.37 -5.83
CA ILE A 14 35.71 -5.03 -5.90
C ILE A 14 34.72 -4.95 -7.08
N LEU A 15 35.13 -5.41 -8.26
CA LEU A 15 34.25 -5.46 -9.42
C LEU A 15 33.01 -6.32 -9.16
N GLY A 16 33.19 -7.49 -8.55
CA GLY A 16 32.09 -8.36 -8.14
C GLY A 16 31.13 -7.67 -7.16
N ALA A 17 31.67 -6.95 -6.18
CA ALA A 17 30.87 -6.18 -5.21
C ALA A 17 30.08 -5.06 -5.89
N VAL A 18 30.69 -4.32 -6.83
CA VAL A 18 30.01 -3.26 -7.59
C VAL A 18 28.90 -3.84 -8.47
N ILE A 19 29.19 -4.90 -9.23
CA ILE A 19 28.19 -5.55 -10.10
C ILE A 19 27.06 -6.15 -9.26
N GLY A 20 27.39 -6.82 -8.16
CA GLY A 20 26.42 -7.39 -7.23
C GLY A 20 25.51 -6.32 -6.63
N TYR A 21 26.09 -5.20 -6.18
CA TYR A 21 25.34 -4.07 -5.62
C TYR A 21 24.38 -3.48 -6.66
N VAL A 22 24.89 -3.17 -7.86
CA VAL A 22 24.08 -2.58 -8.95
C VAL A 22 22.96 -3.53 -9.37
N THR A 23 23.27 -4.82 -9.54
CA THR A 23 22.28 -5.82 -9.94
C THR A 23 21.21 -6.02 -8.87
N ASN A 24 21.60 -6.09 -7.59
CA ASN A 24 20.66 -6.22 -6.49
C ASN A 24 19.73 -5.00 -6.38
N TYR A 25 20.28 -3.80 -6.56
CA TYR A 25 19.48 -2.57 -6.62
C TYR A 25 18.43 -2.63 -7.74
N ILE A 26 18.83 -3.08 -8.94
CA ILE A 26 17.93 -3.24 -10.07
C ILE A 26 16.85 -4.30 -9.78
N ALA A 27 17.23 -5.44 -9.20
CA ALA A 27 16.31 -6.53 -8.87
C ALA A 27 15.23 -6.09 -7.87
N ILE A 28 15.61 -5.38 -6.79
CA ILE A 28 14.66 -4.80 -5.84
C ILE A 28 13.71 -3.85 -6.57
N ARG A 29 14.24 -2.99 -7.45
CA ARG A 29 13.40 -2.07 -8.23
C ARG A 29 12.44 -2.81 -9.16
N MET A 30 12.85 -3.94 -9.72
CA MET A 30 12.03 -4.79 -10.61
C MET A 30 10.81 -5.42 -9.92
N LEU A 31 10.90 -5.70 -8.62
CA LEU A 31 9.77 -6.23 -7.84
C LEU A 31 8.60 -5.24 -7.76
N PHE A 32 8.91 -3.94 -7.71
CA PHE A 32 7.92 -2.86 -7.57
C PHE A 32 7.56 -2.17 -8.91
N ARG A 33 8.48 -2.15 -9.87
CA ARG A 33 8.28 -1.61 -11.23
C ARG A 33 8.81 -2.63 -12.24
N PRO A 34 8.03 -3.10 -13.22
CA PRO A 34 7.17 -2.28 -14.05
C PRO A 34 5.69 -2.40 -13.69
N LEU A 35 4.97 -1.29 -13.75
CA LEU A 35 3.54 -1.21 -13.44
C LEU A 35 2.68 -1.89 -14.51
N ASN A 36 3.17 -1.93 -15.75
CA ASN A 36 2.51 -2.51 -16.90
C ASN A 36 3.39 -3.62 -17.51
N PRO A 37 2.79 -4.66 -18.11
CA PRO A 37 3.53 -5.69 -18.82
C PRO A 37 4.26 -5.08 -20.02
N TRP A 38 5.54 -5.42 -20.15
CA TRP A 38 6.34 -5.01 -21.31
C TRP A 38 6.31 -6.10 -22.37
N HIS A 39 6.18 -5.67 -23.62
CA HIS A 39 6.23 -6.55 -24.79
C HIS A 39 7.44 -6.16 -25.63
N VAL A 40 8.35 -7.10 -25.83
CA VAL A 40 9.55 -6.92 -26.66
C VAL A 40 9.50 -7.97 -27.76
N LEU A 41 9.61 -7.54 -29.02
CA LEU A 41 9.56 -8.43 -30.20
C LEU A 41 8.29 -9.33 -30.24
N GLY A 42 7.16 -8.84 -29.73
CA GLY A 42 5.90 -9.59 -29.70
C GLY A 42 5.78 -10.62 -28.56
N LEU A 43 6.84 -10.87 -27.79
CA LEU A 43 6.79 -11.71 -26.58
C LEU A 43 6.65 -10.85 -25.32
N ARG A 44 5.81 -11.33 -24.39
CA ARG A 44 5.70 -10.74 -23.05
C ARG A 44 6.92 -11.09 -22.24
N VAL A 45 7.56 -10.08 -21.65
CA VAL A 45 8.75 -10.27 -20.82
C VAL A 45 8.36 -11.00 -19.52
N PRO A 46 9.00 -12.15 -19.18
CA PRO A 46 8.77 -12.82 -17.91
C PRO A 46 9.13 -11.88 -16.75
N LEU A 47 8.37 -11.91 -15.65
CA LEU A 47 8.49 -10.97 -14.53
C LEU A 47 8.00 -9.53 -14.80
N THR A 48 7.16 -9.33 -15.84
CA THR A 48 6.43 -8.07 -16.05
C THR A 48 4.89 -8.29 -16.10
N PRO A 49 4.08 -7.53 -15.34
CA PRO A 49 4.43 -6.47 -14.38
C PRO A 49 5.16 -7.04 -13.15
N GLY A 50 5.76 -6.16 -12.33
CA GLY A 50 6.45 -6.56 -11.11
C GLY A 50 5.56 -7.42 -10.20
N ILE A 51 6.18 -8.30 -9.40
CA ILE A 51 5.47 -9.28 -8.55
C ILE A 51 4.48 -8.58 -7.60
N ILE A 52 4.92 -7.49 -6.96
CA ILE A 52 4.12 -6.75 -5.97
C ILE A 52 2.90 -6.08 -6.62
N PRO A 53 3.03 -5.26 -7.69
CA PRO A 53 1.86 -4.68 -8.35
C PRO A 53 0.92 -5.73 -8.94
N SER A 54 1.44 -6.85 -9.44
CA SER A 54 0.63 -7.98 -9.93
C SER A 54 -0.24 -8.61 -8.83
N LYS A 55 0.25 -8.64 -7.59
CA LYS A 55 -0.39 -9.24 -6.42
C LYS A 55 -0.99 -8.23 -5.44
N ARG A 56 -1.13 -6.95 -5.84
CA ARG A 56 -1.59 -5.85 -4.99
C ARG A 56 -2.90 -6.13 -4.24
N GLY A 57 -3.86 -6.79 -4.90
CA GLY A 57 -5.18 -7.08 -4.29
C GLY A 57 -5.10 -8.14 -3.20
N GLU A 58 -4.30 -9.19 -3.42
CA GLU A 58 -4.05 -10.25 -2.44
C GLU A 58 -3.30 -9.69 -1.22
N LEU A 59 -2.28 -8.87 -1.47
CA LEU A 59 -1.54 -8.16 -0.43
C LEU A 59 -2.44 -7.23 0.40
N ALA A 60 -3.31 -6.45 -0.25
CA ALA A 60 -4.24 -5.56 0.44
C ALA A 60 -5.21 -6.32 1.35
N LYS A 61 -5.72 -7.48 0.89
CA LYS A 61 -6.60 -8.33 1.70
C LYS A 61 -5.88 -8.88 2.93
N SER A 62 -4.68 -9.44 2.75
CA SER A 62 -3.89 -10.00 3.85
C SER A 62 -3.46 -8.92 4.85
N MET A 63 -2.98 -7.76 4.35
CA MET A 63 -2.65 -6.63 5.21
C MET A 63 -3.86 -6.08 5.95
N GLY A 64 -5.00 -5.96 5.28
CA GLY A 64 -6.27 -5.54 5.91
C GLY A 64 -6.69 -6.49 7.04
N GLY A 65 -6.50 -7.80 6.87
CA GLY A 65 -6.74 -8.78 7.92
C GLY A 65 -5.86 -8.55 9.15
N VAL A 66 -4.55 -8.38 8.95
CA VAL A 66 -3.59 -8.14 10.05
C VAL A 66 -3.84 -6.80 10.75
N VAL A 67 -4.11 -5.74 9.98
CA VAL A 67 -4.41 -4.41 10.52
C VAL A 67 -5.74 -4.43 11.28
N GLY A 68 -6.78 -5.09 10.73
CA GLY A 68 -8.08 -5.22 11.38
C GLY A 68 -8.03 -6.04 12.66
N SER A 69 -7.17 -7.06 12.74
CA SER A 69 -7.04 -7.87 13.96
C SER A 69 -6.18 -7.24 15.04
N HIS A 70 -5.21 -6.39 14.69
CA HIS A 70 -4.20 -5.90 15.64
C HIS A 70 -4.18 -4.38 15.88
N LEU A 71 -4.66 -3.56 14.95
CA LEU A 71 -4.59 -2.09 15.05
C LEU A 71 -5.95 -1.41 15.18
N LEU A 72 -7.00 -2.03 14.65
CA LEU A 72 -8.37 -1.54 14.71
C LEU A 72 -9.27 -2.59 15.36
N THR A 73 -9.01 -2.86 16.64
CA THR A 73 -9.83 -3.81 17.39
C THR A 73 -11.25 -3.27 17.55
N SER A 74 -12.26 -4.13 17.53
CA SER A 74 -13.66 -3.72 17.72
C SER A 74 -13.88 -2.91 19.00
N LYS A 75 -13.05 -3.15 20.03
CA LYS A 75 -13.03 -2.35 21.26
C LYS A 75 -12.61 -0.90 21.03
N ASP A 76 -11.58 -0.65 20.23
CA ASP A 76 -11.06 0.71 19.97
C ASP A 76 -12.08 1.52 19.16
N VAL A 77 -12.77 0.87 18.22
CA VAL A 77 -13.90 1.46 17.49
C VAL A 77 -15.05 1.78 18.45
N GLY A 78 -15.42 0.86 19.34
CA GLY A 78 -16.45 1.10 20.36
C GLY A 78 -16.11 2.30 21.26
N PHE A 79 -14.90 2.35 21.80
CA PHE A 79 -14.42 3.47 22.60
C PHE A 79 -14.42 4.80 21.83
N ALA A 80 -14.10 4.79 20.54
CA ALA A 80 -14.16 5.99 19.70
C ALA A 80 -15.59 6.50 19.53
N LEU A 81 -16.57 5.60 19.38
CA LEU A 81 -17.99 5.94 19.24
C LEU A 81 -18.62 6.41 20.56
N GLU A 82 -18.13 5.93 21.70
CA GLU A 82 -18.62 6.34 23.02
C GLU A 82 -18.13 7.72 23.46
N LYS A 83 -17.11 8.28 22.79
CA LYS A 83 -16.62 9.63 23.09
C LYS A 83 -17.74 10.65 22.99
N GLU A 84 -17.82 11.49 24.01
CA GLU A 84 -18.87 12.51 24.09
C GLU A 84 -18.90 13.44 22.88
N GLY A 85 -17.74 13.73 22.27
CA GLY A 85 -17.66 14.54 21.05
C GLY A 85 -18.42 13.92 19.88
N PHE A 86 -18.19 12.62 19.64
CA PHE A 86 -18.86 11.88 18.57
C PHE A 86 -20.36 11.72 18.83
N ARG A 87 -20.76 11.49 20.10
CA ARG A 87 -22.18 11.43 20.49
C ARG A 87 -22.89 12.76 20.27
N ARG A 88 -22.25 13.89 20.60
CA ARG A 88 -22.81 15.23 20.37
C ARG A 88 -22.97 15.54 18.89
N GLU A 89 -21.96 15.24 18.08
CA GLU A 89 -22.03 15.41 16.62
C GLU A 89 -23.11 14.52 15.99
N LEU A 90 -23.21 13.25 16.41
CA LEU A 90 -24.27 12.36 15.94
C LEU A 90 -25.65 12.88 16.32
N GLN A 91 -25.83 13.35 17.56
CA GLN A 91 -27.10 13.91 18.01
C GLN A 91 -27.48 15.14 17.21
N GLN A 92 -26.55 16.08 17.00
CA GLN A 92 -26.80 17.25 16.15
C GLN A 92 -27.15 16.85 14.73
N ALA A 93 -26.36 15.98 14.10
CA ALA A 93 -26.61 15.54 12.72
C ALA A 93 -27.97 14.84 12.55
N VAL A 94 -28.37 14.04 13.54
CA VAL A 94 -29.68 13.38 13.57
C VAL A 94 -30.79 14.41 13.76
N ASN A 95 -30.63 15.35 14.70
CA ASN A 95 -31.63 16.38 14.98
C ASN A 95 -31.81 17.33 13.80
N ASP A 96 -30.71 17.73 13.14
CA ASP A 96 -30.73 18.59 11.96
C ASP A 96 -31.38 17.89 10.78
N LYS A 97 -31.11 16.59 10.56
CA LYS A 97 -31.80 15.81 9.52
C LYS A 97 -33.27 15.60 9.84
N LEU A 98 -33.63 15.27 11.07
CA LEU A 98 -35.02 15.11 11.49
C LEU A 98 -35.79 16.42 11.37
N GLY A 99 -35.21 17.54 11.81
CA GLY A 99 -35.78 18.88 11.66
C GLY A 99 -36.06 19.19 10.18
N ASN A 100 -35.05 19.02 9.32
CA ASN A 100 -35.22 19.22 7.87
C ASN A 100 -36.24 18.26 7.22
N PHE A 101 -36.47 17.07 7.80
CA PHE A 101 -37.42 16.08 7.27
C PHE A 101 -38.85 16.30 7.79
N LEU A 102 -38.99 16.79 9.03
CA LEU A 102 -40.27 17.10 9.67
C LEU A 102 -40.79 18.48 9.24
N ASP A 103 -39.90 19.45 8.99
CA ASP A 103 -40.23 20.79 8.47
C ASP A 103 -40.53 20.77 6.96
N ARG A 104 -40.23 19.67 6.27
CA ARG A 104 -40.83 19.41 4.96
C ARG A 104 -42.28 19.02 5.19
N GLU A 105 -43.19 19.99 4.97
CA GLU A 105 -44.63 19.75 4.90
C GLU A 105 -44.87 18.44 4.16
N LEU A 106 -45.34 17.43 4.90
CA LEU A 106 -45.87 16.20 4.32
C LEU A 106 -47.07 16.66 3.50
N GLY A 107 -46.84 16.84 2.19
CA GLY A 107 -47.83 17.37 1.25
C GLY A 107 -49.17 16.65 1.40
N PRO A 108 -50.28 17.34 1.08
CA PRO A 108 -51.63 16.91 1.43
C PRO A 108 -51.84 15.45 1.03
N LEU A 109 -52.19 14.63 2.02
CA LEU A 109 -52.57 13.23 1.81
C LEU A 109 -53.83 13.23 0.93
N ALA A 110 -53.62 12.95 -0.35
CA ALA A 110 -54.67 12.77 -1.36
C ALA A 110 -55.54 11.55 -1.06
#